data_AF-A0A9E4PB40-F1
#
_entry.id   AF-A0A9E4PB40-F1
#
_cell.length_a   1.000
_cell.length_b   1.000
_cell.length_c   1.000
_cell.angle_alpha   90.00
_cell.angle_beta   90.00
_cell.angle_gamma   90.00
#
_symmetry.space_group_name_H-M   'P 1'
#
loop_
_entity.id
_entity.type
_entity.pdbx_description
1 polymer ?
#
loop_
_entity_poly.entity_id
_entity_poly.type
_entity_poly.pdbx_seq_one_letter_code
_entity_poly.pdbx_strand_id
1 'polypeptide(L)'
;NPKLGLEFIQQRSHFPPDFVASEIDRYLGMPGQAISYKVGEREWLSAREDAQRRQGSEFNLKDFHTRALNLGPMGLGQMRKEMARI
;
A
#
# COMPACT_ATOMS: atom_id res chain seq x y z
N ASN A 1 -4.20 11.73 21.72
CA ASN A 1 -4.83 13.06 21.66
C ASN A 1 -5.08 13.39 20.18
N PRO A 2 -6.34 13.43 19.70
CA PRO A 2 -6.69 13.71 18.31
C PRO A 2 -6.08 15.01 17.74
N LYS A 3 -5.88 16.03 18.59
CA LYS A 3 -5.31 17.32 18.18
C LYS A 3 -3.90 17.19 17.61
N LEU A 4 -3.07 16.33 18.20
CA LEU A 4 -1.71 16.06 17.69
C LEU A 4 -1.74 15.43 16.29
N GLY A 5 -2.72 14.56 16.02
CA GLY A 5 -2.91 13.97 14.70
C GLY A 5 -3.31 15.01 13.65
N LEU A 6 -4.24 15.90 14.01
CA LEU A 6 -4.68 17.01 13.15
C LEU A 6 -3.52 17.93 12.79
N GLU A 7 -2.78 18.42 13.79
CA GLU A 7 -1.62 19.29 13.60
C GLU A 7 -0.56 18.63 12.72
N PHE A 8 -0.28 17.35 12.96
CA PHE A 8 0.68 16.59 12.17
C PHE A 8 0.27 16.51 10.69
N ILE A 9 -0.98 16.15 10.38
CA ILE A 9 -1.41 16.02 8.99
C ILE A 9 -1.47 17.38 8.30
N GLN A 10 -1.90 18.44 8.98
CA GLN A 10 -1.92 19.81 8.42
C GLN A 10 -0.51 20.30 8.06
N GLN A 11 0.51 19.97 8.85
CA GLN A 11 1.90 20.35 8.54
C GLN A 11 2.54 19.51 7.43
N ARG A 12 2.06 18.27 7.23
CA ARG A 12 2.68 17.28 6.34
C ARG A 12 1.92 17.06 5.04
N SER A 13 0.73 17.64 4.90
CA SER A 13 -0.10 17.55 3.71
C SER A 13 -0.59 18.93 3.31
N HIS A 14 -1.02 19.05 2.05
CA HIS A 14 -1.60 20.29 1.51
C HIS A 14 -3.12 20.20 1.40
N PHE A 15 -3.76 19.39 2.25
CA PHE A 15 -5.20 19.21 2.22
C PHE A 15 -5.94 20.33 2.98
N PRO A 16 -7.17 20.70 2.55
CA PRO A 16 -7.99 21.67 3.27
C PRO A 16 -8.25 21.25 4.73
N PRO A 17 -8.33 22.19 5.68
CA PRO A 17 -8.51 21.88 7.11
C PRO A 17 -9.72 20.98 7.41
N ASP A 18 -10.87 21.24 6.77
CA ASP A 18 -12.10 20.46 6.98
C ASP A 18 -11.95 19.01 6.51
N PHE A 19 -11.20 18.80 5.42
CA PHE A 19 -10.88 17.45 4.95
C PHE A 19 -9.98 16.72 5.94
N VAL A 20 -8.95 17.39 6.47
CA VAL A 20 -8.05 16.77 7.46
C VAL A 20 -8.81 16.41 8.73
N ALA A 21 -9.73 17.27 9.20
CA ALA A 21 -10.57 16.97 10.36
C ALA A 21 -11.44 15.71 10.13
N SER A 22 -12.11 15.62 8.98
CA SER A 22 -12.88 14.44 8.59
C SER A 22 -12.02 13.16 8.55
N GLU A 23 -10.78 13.25 8.05
CA GLU A 23 -9.89 12.09 8.00
C GLU A 23 -9.43 11.65 9.41
N ILE A 24 -9.21 12.58 10.34
CA ILE A 24 -8.90 12.23 11.74
C ILE A 24 -10.04 11.44 12.37
N ASP A 25 -11.29 11.88 12.20
CA ASP A 25 -12.46 11.16 12.73
C ASP A 25 -12.57 9.77 12.09
N ARG A 26 -12.33 9.67 10.78
CA ARG A 26 -12.32 8.40 10.06
C ARG A 26 -11.24 7.45 10.57
N TYR A 27 -10.03 7.94 10.85
CA TYR A 27 -8.93 7.12 11.34
C TYR A 27 -9.17 6.60 12.76
N LEU A 28 -9.81 7.41 13.60
CA LEU A 28 -10.21 7.01 14.95
C LEU A 28 -11.38 6.01 14.92
N GLY A 29 -12.31 6.16 13.98
CA GLY A 29 -13.44 5.25 13.81
C GLY A 29 -13.11 3.93 13.12
N MET A 30 -12.07 3.90 12.27
CA MET A 30 -11.64 2.73 11.50
C MET A 30 -10.14 2.47 11.66
N PRO A 31 -9.70 2.00 12.84
CA PRO A 31 -8.28 1.79 13.11
C PRO A 31 -7.65 0.80 12.10
N GLY A 32 -6.47 1.14 11.60
CA GLY A 32 -5.72 0.32 10.65
C GLY A 32 -6.12 0.46 9.17
N GLN A 33 -7.28 1.05 8.86
CA GLN A 33 -7.68 1.23 7.45
C GLN A 33 -6.71 2.15 6.71
N ALA A 34 -6.34 3.29 7.30
CA ALA A 34 -5.53 4.31 6.63
C ALA A 34 -4.11 3.84 6.28
N ILE A 35 -3.54 2.91 7.04
CA ILE A 35 -2.20 2.38 6.76
C ILE A 35 -2.21 1.36 5.61
N SER A 36 -3.38 0.80 5.27
CA SER A 36 -3.50 -0.24 4.24
C SER A 36 -2.96 0.20 2.89
N TYR A 37 -3.10 1.49 2.54
CA TYR A 37 -2.59 2.05 1.29
C TYR A 37 -1.06 1.90 1.17
N LYS A 38 -0.31 2.46 2.13
CA LYS A 38 1.16 2.47 2.07
C LYS A 38 1.79 1.13 2.48
N VAL A 39 1.14 0.38 3.37
CA VAL A 39 1.59 -0.99 3.68
C VAL A 39 1.41 -1.89 2.47
N GLY A 40 0.25 -1.85 1.79
CA GLY A 40 0.01 -2.63 0.59
C GLY A 40 0.94 -2.26 -0.57
N GLU A 41 1.14 -0.96 -0.83
CA GLU A 41 2.10 -0.48 -1.83
C GLU A 41 3.51 -1.00 -1.57
N ARG A 42 3.97 -0.96 -0.30
CA ARG A 42 5.30 -1.46 0.06
C ARG A 42 5.47 -2.94 -0.26
N GLU A 43 4.47 -3.77 0.03
CA GLU A 43 4.52 -5.20 -0.31
C GLU A 43 4.53 -5.42 -1.83
N TRP A 44 3.76 -4.64 -2.59
CA TRP A 44 3.76 -4.69 -4.06
C TRP A 44 5.13 -4.33 -4.65
N LEU A 45 5.75 -3.25 -4.16
CA LEU A 45 7.06 -2.82 -4.60
C LEU A 45 8.13 -3.87 -4.27
N SER A 46 8.14 -4.40 -3.04
CA SER A 46 9.06 -5.47 -2.64
C SER A 46 8.89 -6.71 -3.51
N ALA A 47 7.66 -7.14 -3.77
CA ALA A 47 7.40 -8.30 -4.62
C ALA A 47 7.93 -8.11 -6.05
N ARG A 48 7.77 -6.91 -6.61
CA ARG A 48 8.29 -6.57 -7.94
C ARG A 48 9.82 -6.55 -7.96
N GLU A 49 10.44 -5.93 -6.98
CA GLU A 49 11.91 -5.90 -6.84
C GLU A 49 12.48 -7.31 -6.70
N ASP A 50 11.83 -8.18 -5.91
CA ASP A 50 12.24 -9.57 -5.76
C ASP A 50 12.13 -10.33 -7.09
N ALA A 51 11.03 -10.14 -7.84
CA ALA A 51 10.85 -10.75 -9.16
C ALA A 51 11.90 -10.26 -10.17
N GLN A 52 12.20 -8.96 -10.18
CA GLN A 52 13.28 -8.37 -10.99
C GLN A 52 14.64 -9.02 -10.67
N ARG A 53 14.96 -9.20 -9.39
CA ARG A 53 16.21 -9.85 -8.98
C ARG A 53 16.27 -11.32 -9.37
N ARG A 54 15.15 -12.06 -9.28
CA ARG A 54 15.10 -13.49 -9.66
C ARG A 54 15.19 -13.72 -11.17
N GLN A 55 14.52 -12.89 -11.96
CA GLN A 55 14.39 -13.09 -13.41
C GLN A 55 15.50 -12.39 -14.21
N GLY A 56 16.17 -11.38 -13.64
CA GLY A 56 17.29 -10.70 -14.31
C GLY A 56 16.87 -10.06 -15.64
N SER A 57 17.59 -10.39 -16.71
CA SER A 57 17.30 -9.88 -18.06
C SER A 57 15.95 -10.34 -18.62
N GLU A 58 15.43 -11.46 -18.14
CA GLU A 58 14.17 -12.03 -18.60
C GLU A 58 12.96 -11.36 -17.94
N PHE A 59 13.18 -10.43 -17.00
CA PHE A 59 12.09 -9.73 -16.33
C PHE A 59 11.28 -8.88 -17.31
N ASN A 60 9.99 -9.18 -17.39
CA ASN A 60 9.03 -8.39 -18.15
C ASN A 60 7.94 -7.80 -17.23
N LEU A 61 7.85 -6.46 -17.20
CA LEU A 61 6.91 -5.76 -16.34
C LEU A 61 5.44 -6.02 -16.70
N LYS A 62 5.13 -6.16 -18.01
CA LYS A 62 3.77 -6.44 -18.48
C LYS A 62 3.32 -7.83 -18.05
N ASP A 63 4.19 -8.82 -18.19
CA ASP A 63 3.88 -10.20 -17.79
C ASP A 63 3.79 -10.34 -16.28
N PHE A 64 4.67 -9.66 -15.53
CA PHE A 64 4.57 -9.55 -14.07
C PHE A 64 3.19 -9.02 -13.64
N HIS A 65 2.76 -7.88 -14.18
CA HIS A 65 1.44 -7.31 -13.84
C HIS A 65 0.29 -8.23 -14.26
N THR A 66 0.36 -8.86 -15.44
CA THR A 66 -0.66 -9.78 -15.92
C THR A 66 -0.82 -10.96 -14.97
N ARG A 67 0.28 -11.61 -14.58
CA ARG A 67 0.27 -12.73 -13.65
C ARG A 67 -0.22 -12.30 -12.26
N ALA A 68 0.27 -11.17 -11.76
CA ALA A 68 -0.05 -10.70 -10.41
C ALA A 68 -1.53 -10.29 -10.27
N LEU A 69 -2.10 -9.59 -11.26
CA LEU A 69 -3.50 -9.19 -11.23
C LEU A 69 -4.46 -10.38 -11.41
N ASN A 70 -4.07 -11.40 -12.20
CA ASN A 70 -4.84 -12.62 -12.37
C ASN A 70 -4.99 -13.46 -11.08
N LEU A 71 -4.17 -13.22 -10.06
CA LEU A 71 -4.30 -13.87 -8.76
C LEU A 71 -5.53 -13.38 -7.96
N GLY A 72 -6.06 -12.20 -8.29
CA GLY A 72 -7.18 -11.58 -7.57
C GLY A 72 -6.82 -10.98 -6.20
N PRO A 73 -7.79 -10.37 -5.52
CA PRO A 73 -7.57 -9.74 -4.23
C PRO A 73 -7.36 -10.78 -3.12
N MET A 74 -6.39 -10.53 -2.25
CA MET A 74 -6.08 -11.39 -1.10
C MET A 74 -5.37 -10.62 0.01
N GLY A 75 -5.28 -11.22 1.20
CA GLY A 75 -4.49 -10.66 2.29
C GLY A 75 -2.99 -10.67 1.99
N LEU A 76 -2.24 -9.71 2.53
CA LEU A 76 -0.80 -9.52 2.25
C LEU A 76 0.06 -10.76 2.52
N GLY A 77 -0.32 -11.57 3.52
CA GLY A 77 0.37 -12.84 3.81
C GLY A 77 0.25 -13.87 2.70
N GLN A 78 -0.92 -13.96 2.06
CA GLN A 78 -1.13 -14.83 0.90
C GLN A 78 -0.50 -14.23 -0.35
N MET A 79 -0.66 -12.91 -0.53
CA MET A 79 -0.06 -12.17 -1.64
C MET A 79 1.45 -12.42 -1.70
N ARG A 80 2.19 -12.28 -0.59
CA ARG A 80 3.63 -12.57 -0.57
C ARG A 80 3.97 -13.98 -1.05
N LYS A 81 3.20 -14.99 -0.66
CA LYS A 81 3.43 -16.39 -1.06
C LYS A 81 3.22 -16.59 -2.56
N GLU A 82 2.16 -16.03 -3.11
CA GLU A 82 1.86 -16.17 -4.54
C GLU A 82 2.82 -15.36 -5.40
N MET A 83 3.14 -14.13 -5.01
CA MET A 83 4.08 -13.26 -5.71
C MET A 83 5.52 -13.79 -5.70
N ALA A 84 5.91 -14.60 -4.71
CA ALA A 84 7.21 -15.27 -4.70
C ALA A 84 7.36 -16.32 -5.82
N ARG A 85 6.25 -16.79 -6.40
CA ARG A 85 6.21 -17.73 -7.53
C ARG A 85 6.11 -17.01 -8.88
N ILE A 86 5.94 -15.68 -8.85
CA ILE A 86 5.93 -14.83 -10.04
C ILE A 86 7.35 -14.46 -10.40
#